data_AF-A0A7Y3BXC5-F1
#
_entry.id   AF-A0A7Y3BXC5-F1
#
_cell.length_a   1.000
_cell.length_b   1.000
_cell.length_c   1.000
_cell.angle_alpha   90.00
_cell.angle_beta   90.00
_cell.angle_gamma   90.00
#
_symmetry.space_group_name_H-M   'P 1'
#
loop_
_entity.id
_entity.type
_entity.pdbx_description
1 polymer ?
#
loop_
_entity_poly.entity_id
_entity_poly.type
_entity_poly.pdbx_seq_one_letter_code
_entity_poly.pdbx_strand_id
1 'polypeptide(L)'
;MSTWARKRSVKIVLDTLLLVAFLAEFVTREGPDYTIHSWVGIALIPIIAVHLTGNVGWIKRVWNRKRQDREFGLGVLNATLGMLAAVCIATGFPLWLEWSDAEAWTAIHTITGMAGIIIMFVHLWKNRARISRLIRA
;
A
#
# COMPACT_ATOMS: atom_id res chain seq x y z
N MET A 1 -22.40 17.64 -4.67
CA MET A 1 -21.23 17.34 -3.80
C MET A 1 -20.22 18.48 -3.86
N SER A 2 -19.80 19.02 -2.70
CA SER A 2 -18.71 19.98 -2.66
C SER A 2 -17.40 19.36 -3.18
N THR A 3 -16.51 20.19 -3.71
CA THR A 3 -15.18 19.78 -4.21
C THR A 3 -14.38 19.04 -3.15
N TRP A 4 -14.59 19.36 -1.87
CA TRP A 4 -14.01 18.69 -0.71
C TRP A 4 -14.55 17.27 -0.52
N ALA A 5 -15.87 17.07 -0.61
CA ALA A 5 -16.48 15.75 -0.51
C ALA A 5 -15.99 14.82 -1.63
N ARG A 6 -15.84 15.35 -2.86
CA ARG A 6 -15.32 14.61 -4.02
C ARG A 6 -13.86 14.18 -3.82
N LYS A 7 -12.99 15.09 -3.37
CA LYS A 7 -11.59 14.78 -3.06
C LYS A 7 -11.45 13.74 -1.94
N ARG A 8 -12.38 13.72 -0.98
CA ARG A 8 -12.40 12.74 0.10
C ARG A 8 -12.79 11.36 -0.40
N SER A 9 -13.88 11.23 -1.16
CA SER A 9 -14.31 9.93 -1.70
C SER A 9 -13.26 9.30 -2.60
N VAL A 10 -12.60 10.08 -3.46
CA VAL A 10 -11.51 9.58 -4.33
C VAL A 10 -10.37 8.97 -3.51
N LYS A 11 -9.97 9.60 -2.40
CA LYS A 11 -8.90 9.07 -1.54
C LYS A 11 -9.25 7.73 -0.91
N ILE A 12 -10.46 7.56 -0.38
CA ILE A 12 -10.87 6.29 0.21
C ILE A 12 -11.03 5.20 -0.85
N VAL A 13 -11.52 5.55 -2.04
CA VAL A 13 -11.58 4.60 -3.16
C VAL A 13 -10.18 4.13 -3.54
N LEU A 14 -9.20 5.04 -3.66
CA LEU A 14 -7.81 4.67 -3.90
C LEU A 14 -7.22 3.79 -2.79
N ASP A 15 -7.49 4.10 -1.52
CA ASP A 15 -7.01 3.29 -0.38
C ASP A 15 -7.63 1.88 -0.39
N THR A 16 -8.91 1.78 -0.76
CA THR A 16 -9.62 0.48 -0.88
C THR A 16 -9.13 -0.32 -2.08
N LEU A 17 -8.89 0.35 -3.22
CA LEU A 17 -8.33 -0.29 -4.41
C LEU A 17 -6.91 -0.79 -4.14
N LEU A 18 -6.09 -0.04 -3.42
CA LEU A 18 -4.77 -0.48 -2.97
C LEU A 18 -4.86 -1.74 -2.10
N LEU A 19 -5.83 -1.82 -1.18
CA LEU A 19 -6.06 -3.04 -0.41
C LEU A 19 -6.42 -4.22 -1.31
N VAL A 20 -7.41 -4.05 -2.20
CA VAL A 20 -7.87 -5.13 -3.08
C VAL A 20 -6.73 -5.61 -3.98
N ALA A 21 -5.93 -4.68 -4.51
CA ALA A 21 -4.79 -5.01 -5.36
C ALA A 21 -3.66 -5.71 -4.57
N PHE A 22 -3.36 -5.30 -3.33
CA PHE A 22 -2.43 -6.03 -2.45
C PHE A 22 -2.92 -7.45 -2.11
N LEU A 23 -4.22 -7.62 -1.87
CA LEU A 23 -4.80 -8.95 -1.64
C LEU A 23 -4.75 -9.81 -2.91
N ALA A 24 -5.03 -9.22 -4.08
CA ALA A 24 -4.93 -9.90 -5.36
C ALA A 24 -3.48 -10.32 -5.66
N GLU A 25 -2.50 -9.48 -5.35
CA GLU A 25 -1.07 -9.79 -5.46
C GLU A 25 -0.71 -11.04 -4.63
N PHE A 26 -1.24 -11.14 -3.41
CA PHE A 26 -1.00 -12.31 -2.56
C PHE A 26 -1.68 -13.57 -3.07
N VAL A 27 -2.96 -13.48 -3.46
CA VAL A 27 -3.72 -14.63 -3.98
C VAL A 27 -3.13 -15.16 -5.28
N THR A 28 -2.66 -14.27 -6.15
CA THR A 28 -2.05 -14.66 -7.43
C THR A 28 -0.68 -15.29 -7.27
N ARG A 29 0.06 -14.98 -6.19
CA ARG A 29 1.33 -15.67 -5.85
C ARG A 29 1.11 -17.15 -5.55
N GLU A 30 0.06 -17.47 -4.81
CA GLU A 30 -0.33 -18.85 -4.46
C GLU A 30 -1.14 -19.54 -5.58
N GLY A 31 -1.40 -18.81 -6.67
CA GLY A 31 -2.15 -19.27 -7.82
C GLY A 31 -1.33 -20.14 -8.78
N PRO A 32 -2.00 -20.80 -9.74
CA PRO A 32 -1.36 -21.70 -10.69
C PRO A 32 -0.44 -21.00 -11.70
N ASP A 33 -0.55 -19.67 -11.87
CA ASP A 33 0.27 -18.87 -12.78
C ASP A 33 0.94 -17.71 -12.03
N TYR A 34 2.22 -17.92 -11.72
CA TYR A 34 3.08 -16.95 -11.05
C TYR A 34 3.25 -15.66 -11.87
N THR A 35 3.08 -15.70 -13.19
CA THR A 35 3.21 -14.53 -14.06
C THR A 35 2.18 -13.45 -13.73
N ILE A 36 0.99 -13.87 -13.28
CA ILE A 36 -0.10 -12.97 -12.90
C ILE A 36 0.32 -12.13 -11.68
N HIS A 37 1.01 -12.73 -10.71
CA HIS A 37 1.52 -12.03 -9.54
C HIS A 37 2.44 -10.86 -9.92
N SER A 38 3.39 -11.11 -10.83
CA SER A 38 4.31 -10.08 -11.31
C SER A 38 3.60 -8.94 -12.03
N TRP A 39 2.60 -9.24 -12.88
CA TRP A 39 1.82 -8.20 -13.57
C TRP A 39 0.97 -7.36 -12.62
N VAL A 40 0.36 -7.98 -11.60
CA VAL A 40 -0.37 -7.27 -10.55
C VAL A 40 0.57 -6.34 -9.76
N GLY A 41 1.76 -6.84 -9.39
CA GLY A 41 2.80 -6.05 -8.73
C GLY A 41 3.24 -4.84 -9.56
N ILE A 42 3.47 -5.00 -10.87
CA ILE A 42 3.82 -3.90 -11.78
C ILE A 42 2.69 -2.87 -11.86
N ALA A 43 1.43 -3.30 -11.97
CA ALA A 43 0.28 -2.41 -12.04
C ALA A 43 0.05 -1.62 -10.74
N LEU A 44 0.49 -2.15 -9.59
CA LEU A 44 0.40 -1.49 -8.29
C LEU A 44 1.33 -0.28 -8.16
N ILE A 45 2.50 -0.29 -8.81
CA ILE A 45 3.50 0.78 -8.74
C ILE A 45 2.90 2.18 -9.05
N PRO A 46 2.22 2.40 -10.21
CA PRO A 46 1.62 3.70 -10.51
C PRO A 46 0.50 4.07 -9.54
N ILE A 47 -0.27 3.10 -9.02
CA ILE A 47 -1.35 3.36 -8.05
C ILE A 47 -0.76 3.87 -6.73
N ILE A 48 0.32 3.26 -6.26
CA ILE A 48 1.08 3.69 -5.07
C ILE A 48 1.62 5.11 -5.30
N ALA A 49 2.21 5.38 -6.47
CA ALA A 49 2.73 6.71 -6.80
C ALA A 49 1.63 7.79 -6.79
N VAL A 50 0.46 7.49 -7.35
CA VAL A 50 -0.72 8.38 -7.33
C VAL A 50 -1.23 8.59 -5.90
N HIS A 51 -1.28 7.54 -5.08
CA HIS A 51 -1.67 7.66 -3.67
C HIS A 51 -0.70 8.56 -2.90
N LEU A 52 0.61 8.39 -3.07
CA LEU A 52 1.63 9.19 -2.38
C LEU A 52 1.58 10.66 -2.80
N THR A 53 1.55 10.92 -4.12
CA THR A 53 1.46 12.28 -4.68
C THR A 53 0.17 12.98 -4.27
N GLY A 54 -0.97 12.28 -4.30
CA GLY A 54 -2.27 12.79 -3.83
C GLY A 54 -2.35 13.09 -2.34
N ASN A 55 -1.39 12.60 -1.55
CA ASN A 55 -1.32 12.79 -0.10
C ASN A 55 -0.15 13.68 0.37
N VAL A 56 0.65 14.27 -0.52
CA VAL A 56 1.82 15.11 -0.16
C VAL A 56 1.51 16.17 0.89
N GLY A 57 0.39 16.90 0.76
CA GLY A 57 0.02 17.92 1.74
C GLY A 57 -0.31 17.36 3.12
N TRP A 58 -0.94 16.18 3.18
CA TRP A 58 -1.19 15.45 4.42
C TRP A 58 0.11 14.94 5.03
N ILE A 59 0.99 14.33 4.23
CA ILE A 59 2.30 13.84 4.64
C ILE A 59 3.13 14.97 5.26
N LYS A 60 3.25 16.10 4.56
CA LYS A 60 3.99 17.29 5.05
C LYS A 60 3.44 17.77 6.39
N ARG A 61 2.11 17.87 6.54
CA ARG A 61 1.49 18.31 7.78
C ARG A 61 1.80 17.36 8.95
N VAL A 62 1.64 16.06 8.72
CA VAL A 62 1.92 15.03 9.74
C VAL A 62 3.39 15.06 10.16
N TRP A 63 4.32 15.22 9.22
CA TRP A 63 5.74 15.28 9.55
C TRP A 63 6.18 16.57 10.22
N ASN A 64 5.58 17.70 9.87
CA ASN A 64 5.88 18.97 10.53
C ASN A 64 5.43 18.96 11.99
N ARG A 65 4.26 18.36 12.27
CA ARG A 65 3.66 18.31 13.62
C ARG A 65 4.08 17.09 14.42
N LYS A 66 4.65 16.06 13.79
CA LYS A 66 5.13 14.82 14.41
C LYS A 66 4.06 14.25 15.36
N ARG A 67 4.44 13.85 16.57
CA ARG A 67 3.55 13.28 17.60
C ARG A 67 2.42 14.20 18.05
N GLN A 68 2.46 15.49 17.73
CA GLN A 68 1.38 16.43 18.01
C GLN A 68 0.25 16.36 16.96
N ASP A 69 0.48 15.73 15.80
CA ASP A 69 -0.59 15.47 14.84
C ASP A 69 -1.39 14.23 15.28
N ARG A 70 -2.72 14.37 15.37
CA ARG A 70 -3.64 13.27 15.66
C ARG A 70 -3.55 12.11 14.66
N GLU A 71 -3.01 12.36 13.47
CA GLU A 71 -2.82 11.36 12.41
C GLU A 71 -1.39 10.80 12.35
N PHE A 72 -0.52 11.15 13.30
CA PHE A 72 0.88 10.70 13.31
C PHE A 72 1.02 9.18 13.20
N GLY A 73 0.21 8.42 13.95
CA GLY A 73 0.22 6.96 13.89
C GLY A 73 -0.19 6.41 12.51
N LEU A 74 -1.03 7.11 11.75
CA LEU A 74 -1.35 6.76 10.36
C LEU A 74 -0.22 7.16 9.41
N GLY A 75 0.45 8.29 9.67
CA GLY A 75 1.65 8.72 8.96
C GLY A 75 2.78 7.69 9.03
N VAL A 76 3.06 7.19 10.24
CA VAL A 76 4.05 6.12 10.45
C VAL A 76 3.67 4.86 9.69
N LEU A 77 2.42 4.41 9.79
CA LEU A 77 1.97 3.21 9.05
C LEU A 77 2.09 3.38 7.53
N ASN A 78 1.74 4.55 6.99
CA ASN A 78 1.86 4.80 5.56
C ASN A 78 3.33 4.81 5.10
N ALA A 79 4.23 5.39 5.90
CA ALA A 79 5.67 5.33 5.63
C ALA A 79 6.24 3.91 5.71
N THR A 80 5.82 3.12 6.71
CA THR A 80 6.19 1.72 6.84
C THR A 80 5.71 0.90 5.63
N LEU A 81 4.45 1.08 5.20
CA LEU A 81 3.92 0.43 3.99
C LEU A 81 4.68 0.84 2.74
N GLY A 82 5.00 2.12 2.57
CA GLY A 82 5.79 2.61 1.44
C GLY A 82 7.19 1.99 1.41
N MET A 83 7.83 1.83 2.57
CA MET A 83 9.14 1.18 2.68
C MET A 83 9.05 -0.32 2.34
N LEU A 84 8.07 -1.04 2.89
CA LEU A 84 7.86 -2.45 2.61
C LEU A 84 7.58 -2.69 1.11
N ALA A 85 6.75 -1.85 0.51
CA ALA A 85 6.45 -1.89 -0.93
C ALA A 85 7.72 -1.63 -1.76
N ALA A 86 8.53 -0.63 -1.40
CA ALA A 86 9.78 -0.35 -2.10
C ALA A 86 10.75 -1.54 -2.05
N VAL A 87 10.87 -2.21 -0.90
CA VAL A 87 11.70 -3.41 -0.75
C VAL A 87 11.11 -4.59 -1.54
N CYS A 88 9.79 -4.81 -1.50
CA CYS A 88 9.13 -5.82 -2.34
C CYS A 88 9.42 -5.60 -3.82
N ILE A 89 9.28 -4.37 -4.31
CA ILE A 89 9.55 -4.02 -5.71
C ILE A 89 11.02 -4.28 -6.06
N ALA A 90 11.94 -3.78 -5.23
CA ALA A 90 13.38 -3.93 -5.47
C ALA A 90 13.84 -5.40 -5.45
N THR A 91 13.19 -6.25 -4.67
CA THR A 91 13.48 -7.69 -4.60
C THR A 91 12.72 -8.51 -5.64
N GLY A 92 11.54 -8.06 -6.07
CA GLY A 92 10.69 -8.76 -7.04
C GLY A 92 11.16 -8.62 -8.48
N PHE A 93 11.72 -7.46 -8.86
CA PHE A 93 12.24 -7.25 -10.22
C PHE A 93 13.37 -8.23 -10.59
N PRO A 94 14.42 -8.41 -9.75
CA PRO A 94 15.46 -9.39 -10.04
C PRO A 94 14.96 -10.84 -10.12
N LEU A 95 13.99 -11.21 -9.28
CA LEU A 95 13.36 -12.54 -9.29
C LEU A 95 12.56 -12.76 -10.57
N TRP A 96 11.76 -11.76 -10.98
CA TRP A 96 10.93 -11.85 -12.18
C TRP A 96 11.74 -11.91 -13.48
N LEU A 97 12.86 -11.18 -13.54
CA LEU A 97 13.74 -11.16 -14.70
C LEU A 97 14.76 -12.31 -14.72
N GLU A 98 14.67 -13.23 -13.76
CA GLU A 98 15.61 -14.35 -13.58
C GLU A 98 17.08 -13.87 -13.48
N TRP A 99 17.28 -12.65 -12.95
CA TRP A 99 18.62 -12.05 -12.79
C TRP A 99 19.38 -12.62 -11.58
N SER A 100 18.66 -13.24 -10.64
CA SER A 100 19.25 -13.83 -9.44
C SER A 100 18.27 -14.77 -8.75
N ASP A 101 18.69 -16.02 -8.54
CA ASP A 101 17.97 -17.03 -7.74
C ASP A 101 18.39 -17.05 -6.27
N ALA A 102 19.12 -16.03 -5.79
CA ALA A 102 19.63 -16.06 -4.43
C ALA A 102 18.47 -16.15 -3.42
N GLU A 103 18.48 -17.19 -2.58
CA GLU A 103 17.44 -17.48 -1.58
C GLU A 103 17.12 -16.26 -0.70
N ALA A 104 18.12 -15.41 -0.44
CA ALA A 104 17.95 -14.16 0.30
C ALA A 104 16.95 -13.19 -0.34
N TRP A 105 16.93 -13.04 -1.68
CA TRP A 105 15.97 -12.17 -2.37
C TRP A 105 14.54 -12.69 -2.22
N THR A 106 14.36 -14.00 -2.43
CA THR A 106 13.06 -14.67 -2.25
C THR A 106 12.57 -14.55 -0.81
N ALA A 107 13.44 -14.77 0.18
CA ALA A 107 13.10 -14.63 1.59
C ALA A 107 12.70 -13.18 1.93
N ILE A 108 13.50 -12.18 1.52
CA ILE A 108 13.21 -10.76 1.77
C ILE A 108 11.89 -10.36 1.11
N HIS A 109 11.69 -10.71 -0.16
CA HIS A 109 10.47 -10.41 -0.90
C HIS A 109 9.24 -10.99 -0.20
N THR A 110 9.32 -12.25 0.23
CA THR A 110 8.23 -12.94 0.93
C THR A 110 7.92 -12.31 2.29
N ILE A 111 8.95 -12.06 3.11
CA ILE A 111 8.79 -11.46 4.44
C ILE A 111 8.19 -10.06 4.33
N THR A 112 8.70 -9.25 3.42
CA THR A 112 8.23 -7.87 3.25
C THR A 112 6.81 -7.81 2.67
N GLY A 113 6.45 -8.72 1.75
CA GLY A 113 5.08 -8.86 1.25
C GLY A 113 4.10 -9.25 2.36
N MET A 114 4.44 -10.26 3.16
CA MET A 114 3.64 -10.70 4.32
C MET A 114 3.48 -9.60 5.37
N ALA A 115 4.57 -8.92 5.71
CA ALA A 115 4.54 -7.79 6.63
C ALA A 115 3.66 -6.65 6.07
N GLY A 116 3.73 -6.39 4.76
CA GLY A 116 2.92 -5.40 4.08
C GLY A 116 1.44 -5.64 4.27
N ILE A 117 0.98 -6.88 4.09
CA ILE A 117 -0.42 -7.28 4.27
C ILE A 117 -0.87 -7.02 5.72
N ILE A 118 -0.11 -7.50 6.70
CA ILE A 118 -0.44 -7.33 8.12
C ILE A 118 -0.58 -5.84 8.47
N ILE A 119 0.38 -5.03 8.04
CA ILE A 119 0.37 -3.58 8.30
C ILE A 119 -0.77 -2.89 7.56
N MET A 120 -1.17 -3.36 6.38
CA MET A 120 -2.32 -2.84 5.63
C MET A 120 -3.62 -3.05 6.42
N PHE A 121 -3.82 -4.24 6.99
CA PHE A 121 -4.98 -4.50 7.87
C PHE A 121 -4.98 -3.56 9.10
N VAL A 122 -3.82 -3.35 9.73
CA VAL A 122 -3.68 -2.40 10.86
C VAL A 122 -4.01 -0.97 10.42
N HIS A 123 -3.55 -0.55 9.24
CA HIS A 123 -3.83 0.76 8.67
C HIS A 123 -5.33 0.99 8.46
N LEU A 124 -6.02 0.02 7.86
CA LEU A 124 -7.47 0.06 7.64
C LEU A 124 -8.25 0.03 8.95
N TRP A 125 -7.84 -0.81 9.91
CA TRP A 125 -8.46 -0.85 11.23
C TRP A 125 -8.38 0.50 11.94
N LYS A 126 -7.23 1.20 11.85
CA LYS A 126 -7.10 2.57 12.38
C LYS A 126 -7.97 3.58 11.61
N ASN A 127 -8.25 3.35 10.34
CA ASN A 127 -9.15 4.16 9.52
C ASN A 127 -10.63 3.73 9.56
N ARG A 128 -11.01 2.68 10.31
CA ARG A 128 -12.36 2.07 10.29
C ARG A 128 -13.52 3.06 10.48
N ALA A 129 -13.36 4.03 11.37
CA ALA A 129 -14.40 5.05 11.64
C ALA A 129 -14.56 6.05 10.49
N ARG A 130 -13.55 6.24 9.64
CA ARG A 130 -13.64 7.07 8.43
C ARG A 130 -14.30 6.28 7.29
N ILE A 131 -13.93 5.01 7.15
CA ILE A 131 -14.50 4.07 6.18
C ILE A 131 -16.00 3.89 6.44
N SER A 132 -16.39 3.58 7.67
CA SER A 132 -17.80 3.38 8.05
C SER A 132 -18.68 4.61 7.78
N ARG A 133 -18.16 5.81 8.00
CA ARG A 133 -18.88 7.06 7.71
C ARG A 133 -19.11 7.33 6.23
N LEU A 134 -18.35 6.70 5.34
CA LEU A 134 -18.55 6.84 3.88
C LEU A 134 -19.56 5.85 3.35
N ILE A 135 -19.62 4.65 3.94
CA ILE A 135 -20.62 3.63 3.57
C ILE A 135 -22.03 4.10 3.98
N ARG A 136 -22.12 4.86 5.08
CA ARG A 136 -23.40 5.37 5.63
C ARG A 136 -23.84 6.72 5.05
N ALA A 137 -23.02 7.35 4.21
CA ALA A 137 -23.26 8.69 3.66
C ALA A 137 -23.62 8.60 2.17
#